data_AF-A0A7S0HS45-F1
#
_entry.id   AF-A0A7S0HS45-F1
#
_cell.length_a   1.000
_cell.length_b   1.000
_cell.length_c   1.000
_cell.angle_alpha   90.00
_cell.angle_beta   90.00
_cell.angle_gamma   90.00
#
_symmetry.space_group_name_H-M   'P 1'
#
loop_
_entity.id
_entity.type
_entity.pdbx_description
1 polymer ?
#
loop_
_entity_poly.entity_id
_entity_poly.type
_entity_poly.pdbx_seq_one_letter_code
_entity_poly.pdbx_strand_id
1 'polypeptide(L)'
;KFWSWLVEYLPCNQDPNLTIHWSAPNSLTFGGLFFMVVPSMITVMSCPDLSTPAPQWVYLLNAIGIFIYQTCDALDGKQARRTGSQSSFGELFDHGCDAISTIFAALSSIYVLQLGTGWYGFV
;
A
#
# COMPACT_ATOMS: atom_id res chain seq x y z
N LYS A 1 -12.35 -12.97 -6.46
CA LYS A 1 -13.70 -12.91 -5.85
C LYS A 1 -13.76 -11.84 -4.76
N PHE A 2 -12.90 -11.88 -3.74
CA PHE A 2 -12.84 -10.87 -2.67
C PHE A 2 -12.77 -9.41 -3.15
N TRP A 3 -11.75 -9.03 -3.93
CA TRP A 3 -11.64 -7.67 -4.47
C TRP A 3 -12.73 -7.26 -5.45
N SER A 4 -13.39 -8.23 -6.10
CA SER A 4 -14.52 -7.92 -6.97
C SER A 4 -15.79 -7.61 -6.17
N TRP A 5 -15.98 -8.29 -5.04
CA TRP A 5 -17.04 -7.96 -4.08
C TRP A 5 -16.77 -6.62 -3.39
N LEU A 6 -15.52 -6.39 -2.96
CA LEU A 6 -15.15 -5.16 -2.25
C LEU A 6 -15.32 -3.90 -3.12
N VAL A 7 -15.05 -4.01 -4.42
CA VAL A 7 -15.19 -2.89 -5.35
C VAL A 7 -16.64 -2.41 -5.48
N GLU A 8 -17.62 -3.29 -5.26
CA GLU A 8 -19.05 -2.95 -5.35
C GLU A 8 -19.49 -1.90 -4.31
N TYR A 9 -18.78 -1.81 -3.18
CA TYR A 9 -19.02 -0.80 -2.15
C TYR A 9 -18.47 0.59 -2.50
N LEU A 10 -17.61 0.71 -3.49
CA LEU A 10 -17.09 2.00 -3.93
C LEU A 10 -18.09 2.69 -4.88
N PRO A 11 -18.36 3.99 -4.68
CA PRO A 11 -19.30 4.74 -5.51
C PRO A 11 -18.80 4.81 -6.96
N CYS A 12 -19.64 4.38 -7.90
CA CYS A 12 -19.38 4.44 -9.34
C CYS A 12 -20.27 5.53 -9.94
N ASN A 13 -19.66 6.49 -10.64
CA ASN A 13 -20.31 7.65 -11.27
C ASN A 13 -21.16 7.27 -12.51
N GLN A 14 -22.10 6.35 -12.37
CA GLN A 14 -23.17 6.15 -13.35
C GLN A 14 -24.47 6.89 -12.96
N ASP A 15 -24.52 7.52 -11.78
CA ASP A 15 -25.68 8.28 -11.30
C ASP A 15 -25.35 9.81 -11.29
N PRO A 16 -25.98 10.63 -12.15
CA PRO A 16 -25.68 12.05 -12.29
C PRO A 16 -26.06 12.91 -11.07
N ASN A 17 -26.75 12.35 -10.06
CA ASN A 17 -27.20 13.05 -8.87
C ASN A 17 -26.38 12.77 -7.60
N LEU A 18 -25.35 11.91 -7.66
CA LEU A 18 -24.52 11.55 -6.51
C LEU A 18 -23.02 11.71 -6.84
N THR A 19 -22.64 12.91 -7.26
CA THR A 19 -21.28 13.23 -7.72
C THR A 19 -20.32 13.39 -6.54
N ILE A 20 -19.95 12.29 -5.91
CA ILE A 20 -18.78 12.24 -5.03
C ILE A 20 -17.56 12.11 -5.95
N HIS A 21 -17.06 13.24 -6.45
CA HIS A 21 -15.85 13.35 -7.30
C HIS A 21 -14.53 12.94 -6.61
N TRP A 22 -14.57 12.44 -5.37
CA TRP A 22 -13.38 12.19 -4.55
C TRP A 22 -12.67 10.86 -4.80
N SER A 23 -13.31 9.91 -5.47
CA SER A 23 -12.70 8.59 -5.75
C SER A 23 -12.15 8.53 -7.17
N ALA A 24 -11.22 9.42 -7.52
CA ALA A 24 -10.35 9.14 -8.65
C ALA A 24 -9.58 7.83 -8.31
N PRO A 25 -9.55 6.81 -9.18
CA PRO A 25 -8.95 5.51 -8.90
C PRO A 25 -7.54 5.63 -8.30
N ASN A 26 -6.71 6.50 -8.88
CA ASN A 26 -5.35 6.77 -8.45
C ASN A 26 -5.23 7.40 -7.05
N SER A 27 -6.27 8.11 -6.57
CA SER A 27 -6.28 8.70 -5.22
C SER A 27 -6.47 7.65 -4.13
N LEU A 28 -7.11 6.52 -4.43
CA LEU A 28 -7.23 5.37 -3.52
C LEU A 28 -5.86 4.73 -3.28
N THR A 29 -5.07 4.53 -4.34
CA THR A 29 -3.71 3.95 -4.27
C THR A 29 -2.74 4.87 -3.53
N PHE A 30 -2.83 6.19 -3.78
CA PHE A 30 -2.04 7.17 -3.03
C PHE A 30 -2.40 7.20 -1.53
N GLY A 31 -3.69 7.07 -1.20
CA GLY A 31 -4.14 6.95 0.19
C GLY A 31 -3.60 5.68 0.87
N GLY A 32 -3.65 4.54 0.17
CA GLY A 32 -3.08 3.27 0.62
C GLY A 32 -1.57 3.37 0.89
N LEU A 33 -0.84 4.12 0.05
CA LEU A 33 0.60 4.31 0.20
C LEU A 33 0.95 4.98 1.53
N PHE A 34 0.14 5.95 1.99
CA PHE A 34 0.35 6.60 3.28
C PHE A 34 0.27 5.62 4.47
N PHE A 35 -0.68 4.69 4.41
CA PHE A 35 -0.84 3.64 5.43
C PHE A 35 0.30 2.61 5.43
N MET A 36 1.12 2.57 4.38
CA MET A 36 2.29 1.72 4.29
C MET A 36 3.57 2.45 4.70
N VAL A 37 3.74 3.70 4.27
CA VAL A 37 4.93 4.52 4.55
C VAL A 37 5.01 4.88 6.03
N VAL A 38 3.91 5.29 6.66
CA VAL A 38 3.93 5.76 8.06
C VAL A 38 4.38 4.67 9.04
N PRO A 39 3.80 3.45 9.04
CA PRO A 39 4.28 2.35 9.89
C PRO A 39 5.72 1.94 9.59
N SER A 40 6.12 1.98 8.31
CA SER A 40 7.49 1.65 7.91
C SER A 40 8.50 2.65 8.49
N MET A 41 8.19 3.94 8.46
CA MET A 41 9.03 4.99 9.07
C MET A 41 9.09 4.85 10.59
N ILE A 42 7.98 4.53 11.26
CA ILE A 42 7.97 4.25 12.70
C ILE A 42 8.90 3.08 13.04
N THR A 43 8.95 2.06 12.19
CA THR A 43 9.84 0.90 12.34
C THR A 43 11.30 1.32 12.28
N VAL A 44 11.67 2.12 11.26
CA VAL A 44 13.02 2.63 11.07
C VAL A 44 13.44 3.52 12.24
N MET A 45 12.54 4.40 12.72
CA MET A 45 12.82 5.27 13.87
C MET A 45 12.93 4.51 15.19
N SER A 46 12.20 3.40 15.34
CA SER A 46 12.23 2.58 16.55
C SER A 46 13.48 1.70 16.65
N CYS A 47 14.11 1.38 15.51
CA CYS A 47 15.35 0.61 15.48
C CYS A 47 16.27 1.02 14.32
N PRO A 48 16.95 2.17 14.41
CA PRO A 48 17.80 2.66 13.31
C PRO A 48 18.99 1.74 13.01
N ASP A 49 19.49 1.02 14.01
CA ASP A 49 20.70 0.20 13.90
C ASP A 49 20.42 -1.29 13.62
N LEU A 50 19.14 -1.67 13.44
CA LEU A 50 18.66 -3.05 13.28
C LEU A 50 19.12 -4.02 14.40
N SER A 51 19.70 -3.51 15.49
CA SER A 51 20.38 -4.27 16.54
C SER A 51 19.45 -4.81 17.61
N THR A 52 18.27 -4.21 17.73
CA THR A 52 17.25 -4.61 18.68
C THR A 52 15.92 -4.81 17.95
N PRO A 53 15.14 -5.86 18.24
CA PRO A 53 13.83 -5.99 17.63
C PRO A 53 12.96 -4.79 17.98
N ALA A 54 12.29 -4.22 16.97
CA ALA A 54 11.26 -3.21 17.21
C ALA A 54 10.06 -3.83 17.94
N PRO A 55 9.20 -3.04 18.59
CA PRO A 55 8.02 -3.56 19.26
C PRO A 55 7.11 -4.32 18.28
N GLN A 56 6.57 -5.46 18.71
CA GLN A 56 5.77 -6.36 17.85
C GLN A 56 4.55 -5.69 17.20
N TRP A 57 3.94 -4.71 17.89
CA TRP A 57 2.82 -3.96 17.35
C TRP A 57 3.18 -3.15 16.10
N VAL A 58 4.43 -2.72 15.96
CA VAL A 58 4.91 -1.98 14.78
C VAL A 58 4.95 -2.90 13.56
N TYR A 59 5.40 -4.15 13.73
CA TYR A 59 5.38 -5.15 12.66
C TYR A 59 3.95 -5.51 12.25
N LEU A 60 3.03 -5.60 13.22
CA LEU A 60 1.61 -5.79 12.92
C LEU A 60 1.02 -4.62 12.13
N LEU A 61 1.38 -3.38 12.48
CA LEU A 61 0.96 -2.20 11.72
C LEU A 61 1.53 -2.19 10.29
N ASN A 62 2.78 -2.62 10.08
CA ASN A 62 3.31 -2.79 8.72
C ASN A 62 2.52 -3.83 7.93
N ALA A 63 2.22 -5.00 8.52
CA ALA A 63 1.45 -6.03 7.85
C ALA A 63 0.06 -5.54 7.45
N ILE A 64 -0.62 -4.80 8.34
CA ILE A 64 -1.91 -4.17 8.06
C ILE A 64 -1.77 -3.12 6.95
N GLY A 65 -0.76 -2.24 7.03
CA GLY A 65 -0.50 -1.20 6.04
C GLY A 65 -0.23 -1.77 4.64
N ILE A 66 0.61 -2.81 4.56
CA ILE A 66 0.89 -3.56 3.33
C ILE A 66 -0.40 -4.18 2.77
N PHE A 67 -1.24 -4.78 3.61
CA PHE A 67 -2.51 -5.35 3.18
C PHE A 67 -3.49 -4.30 2.66
N ILE A 68 -3.60 -3.15 3.34
CA ILE A 68 -4.44 -2.03 2.90
C ILE A 68 -3.94 -1.48 1.57
N TYR A 69 -2.62 -1.29 1.38
CA TYR A 69 -2.05 -0.82 0.12
C TYR A 69 -2.42 -1.75 -1.04
N GLN A 70 -2.15 -3.05 -0.91
CA GLN A 70 -2.49 -4.05 -1.94
C GLN A 70 -4.00 -4.11 -2.23
N THR A 71 -4.82 -3.85 -1.20
CA THR A 71 -6.28 -3.76 -1.36
C THR A 71 -6.64 -2.56 -2.22
N CYS A 72 -6.09 -1.38 -1.91
CA CYS A 72 -6.35 -0.14 -2.63
C CYS A 72 -5.91 -0.22 -4.10
N ASP A 73 -4.71 -0.73 -4.36
CA ASP A 73 -4.18 -1.02 -5.70
C ASP A 73 -5.11 -1.94 -6.52
N ALA A 74 -5.54 -3.05 -5.92
CA ALA A 74 -6.45 -3.98 -6.59
C ALA A 74 -7.85 -3.39 -6.85
N LEU A 75 -8.27 -2.39 -6.06
CA LEU A 75 -9.55 -1.70 -6.20
C LEU A 75 -9.50 -0.57 -7.23
N ASP A 76 -8.39 0.17 -7.29
CA ASP A 76 -8.08 1.20 -8.29
C ASP A 76 -8.37 0.66 -9.69
N GLY A 77 -7.67 -0.42 -10.08
CA GLY A 77 -7.73 -0.88 -11.46
C GLY A 77 -9.13 -1.35 -11.82
N LYS A 78 -9.82 -1.96 -10.86
CA LYS A 78 -11.21 -2.42 -10.99
C LYS A 78 -12.20 -1.28 -11.06
N GLN A 79 -12.02 -0.22 -10.29
CA GLN A 79 -12.84 0.99 -10.37
C GLN A 79 -12.64 1.70 -11.70
N ALA A 80 -11.39 1.87 -12.16
CA ALA A 80 -11.09 2.45 -13.46
C ALA A 80 -11.77 1.69 -14.62
N ARG A 81 -11.85 0.35 -14.54
CA ARG A 81 -12.62 -0.44 -15.52
C ARG A 81 -14.13 -0.18 -15.45
N ARG A 82 -14.69 0.00 -14.24
CA ARG A 82 -16.13 0.22 -14.03
C ARG A 82 -16.58 1.61 -14.45
N THR A 83 -15.76 2.63 -14.21
CA THR A 83 -16.05 4.02 -14.55
C THR A 83 -15.66 4.39 -15.98
N GLY A 84 -15.00 3.48 -16.71
CA GLY A 84 -14.44 3.76 -18.03
C GLY A 84 -13.31 4.79 -18.01
N SER A 85 -12.77 5.13 -16.83
CA SER A 85 -11.72 6.14 -16.66
C SER A 85 -10.30 5.56 -16.75
N GLN A 86 -10.13 4.50 -17.56
CA GLN A 86 -8.82 3.93 -17.81
C GLN A 86 -7.97 4.92 -18.61
N SER A 87 -6.74 5.18 -18.17
CA SER A 87 -5.81 6.07 -18.87
C SER A 87 -4.38 5.58 -18.72
N SER A 88 -3.53 5.83 -19.72
CA SER A 88 -2.10 5.51 -19.65
C SER A 88 -1.38 6.25 -18.52
N PHE A 89 -1.89 7.41 -18.11
CA PHE A 89 -1.36 8.14 -16.95
C PHE A 89 -1.74 7.44 -15.63
N GLY A 90 -2.96 6.90 -15.52
CA GLY A 90 -3.37 6.13 -14.34
C GLY A 90 -2.54 4.87 -14.15
N GLU A 91 -2.28 4.14 -15.24
CA GLU A 91 -1.44 2.95 -15.21
C GLU A 91 0.02 3.27 -14.81
N LEU A 92 0.58 4.38 -15.32
CA LEU A 92 1.91 4.83 -14.91
C LEU A 92 1.96 5.25 -13.44
N PHE A 93 0.90 5.89 -12.94
CA PHE A 93 0.81 6.32 -11.55
C PHE A 93 0.71 5.14 -10.58
N ASP A 94 -0.11 4.15 -10.91
CA ASP A 94 -0.25 2.88 -10.18
C ASP A 94 1.10 2.15 -10.10
N HIS A 95 1.78 2.03 -11.25
CA HIS A 95 3.11 1.41 -11.30
C HIS A 95 4.18 2.17 -10.51
N GLY A 96 4.10 3.50 -10.51
CA GLY A 96 4.97 4.35 -9.68
C GLY A 96 4.72 4.14 -8.18
N CYS A 97 3.46 4.00 -7.78
CA CYS A 97 3.09 3.67 -6.40
C CYS A 97 3.61 2.28 -6.00
N ASP A 98 3.51 1.31 -6.90
CA ASP A 98 4.01 -0.05 -6.69
C ASP A 98 5.52 -0.13 -6.53
N ALA A 99 6.25 0.67 -7.29
CA ALA A 99 7.69 0.78 -7.13
C ALA A 99 8.06 1.31 -5.72
N ILE A 100 7.35 2.32 -5.23
CA ILE A 100 7.58 2.89 -3.89
C ILE A 100 7.17 1.90 -2.81
N SER A 101 6.00 1.27 -2.93
CA SER A 101 5.52 0.28 -1.96
C SER A 101 6.51 -0.89 -1.86
N THR A 102 7.08 -1.36 -2.97
CA THR A 102 8.08 -2.44 -2.98
C THR A 102 9.31 -2.08 -2.13
N ILE A 103 9.79 -0.83 -2.18
CA ILE A 103 10.92 -0.37 -1.35
C ILE A 103 10.58 -0.51 0.14
N PHE A 104 9.40 -0.03 0.55
CA PHE A 104 8.98 -0.08 1.95
C PHE A 104 8.69 -1.52 2.42
N ALA A 105 8.09 -2.37 1.58
CA ALA A 105 7.89 -3.79 1.91
C ALA A 105 9.23 -4.52 2.10
N ALA A 106 10.21 -4.24 1.24
CA ALA A 106 11.56 -4.80 1.37
C ALA A 106 12.23 -4.33 2.68
N LEU A 107 12.12 -3.04 3.00
CA LEU A 107 12.60 -2.50 4.28
C LEU A 107 11.92 -3.18 5.48
N SER A 108 10.59 -3.27 5.51
CA SER A 108 9.87 -3.97 6.58
C SER A 108 10.34 -5.42 6.73
N SER A 109 10.59 -6.11 5.60
CA SER A 109 11.07 -7.49 5.60
C SER A 109 12.48 -7.62 6.19
N ILE A 110 13.39 -6.71 5.85
CA ILE A 110 14.75 -6.67 6.42
C ILE A 110 14.70 -6.48 7.95
N TYR A 111 13.80 -5.61 8.43
CA TYR A 111 13.64 -5.33 9.86
C TYR A 111 12.99 -6.49 10.64
N VAL A 112 12.02 -7.19 10.04
CA VAL A 112 11.40 -8.37 10.64
C VAL A 112 12.39 -9.53 10.71
N LEU A 113 13.16 -9.73 9.64
CA LEU A 113 14.12 -10.83 9.52
C LEU A 113 15.46 -10.53 10.22
N GLN A 114 15.67 -9.31 10.74
CA GLN A 114 16.91 -8.86 11.37
C GLN A 114 18.16 -9.09 10.50
N LEU A 115 18.03 -8.93 9.18
CA LEU A 115 19.12 -9.23 8.22
C LEU A 115 20.32 -8.26 8.31
N GLY A 116 20.29 -7.29 9.23
CA GLY A 116 21.35 -6.29 9.42
C GLY A 116 22.31 -6.55 10.60
N THR A 117 21.97 -7.42 11.55
CA THR A 117 22.73 -7.51 12.82
C THR A 117 23.19 -8.92 13.16
N GLY A 118 24.25 -9.31 12.46
CA GLY A 118 25.05 -10.49 12.78
C GLY A 118 25.70 -11.10 11.54
N TRP A 119 26.77 -11.88 11.75
CA TRP A 119 27.48 -12.65 10.70
C TRP A 119 26.53 -13.48 9.80
N TYR A 120 25.35 -13.85 10.30
CA TYR A 120 24.30 -14.59 9.59
C TYR A 120 23.63 -13.84 8.42
N GLY A 121 23.86 -12.53 8.27
CA GLY A 121 23.24 -11.72 7.21
C GLY A 121 23.94 -11.79 5.84
N PHE A 122 25.19 -12.28 5.77
CA PHE A 122 25.94 -12.35 4.51
C PHE A 122 26.72 -13.64 4.23
N VAL A 123 26.88 -14.58 5.18
CA VAL A 123 27.37 -15.96 4.94
C VAL A 123 26.80 -16.89 6.00
#